data_AF-A0AA39KR56-F1
#
_entry.id   AF-A0AA39KR56-F1
#
_cell.length_a   1.000
_cell.length_b   1.000
_cell.length_c   1.000
_cell.angle_alpha   90.00
_cell.angle_beta   90.00
_cell.angle_gamma   90.00
#
_symmetry.space_group_name_H-M   'P 1'
#
loop_
_entity.id
_entity.type
_entity.pdbx_description
1 polymer ?
#
loop_
_entity_poly.entity_id
_entity_poly.type
_entity_poly.pdbx_seq_one_letter_code
_entity_poly.pdbx_strand_id
1 'polypeptide(L)'
;MSGKHPSLHKDLDNFNTYVSFDKLIGSEDQTISFLEEIGLIPSRNSTPPLCCDLPMSVENCAVKKLKWIWRCATKGSKKKGSKSCRKIINPSQNTFFDGNLCRISFRETLAIVISFVIGMKFSDVYSNLQAWRYHDDGSELSYNTVCDYFSYCREIAEIVRLHRNKT
;
A
#
# COMPACT_ATOMS: atom_id res chain seq x y z
N MET A 1 -30.62 -11.55 19.34
CA MET A 1 -29.79 -12.54 18.59
C MET A 1 -28.35 -12.07 18.68
N SER A 2 -27.55 -12.74 19.53
CA SER A 2 -26.13 -12.42 19.73
C SER A 2 -25.37 -12.88 18.49
N GLY A 3 -25.01 -11.92 17.62
CA GLY A 3 -24.17 -12.18 16.47
C GLY A 3 -22.80 -12.59 16.97
N LYS A 4 -22.46 -13.88 16.81
CA LYS A 4 -21.09 -14.35 17.01
C LYS A 4 -20.21 -13.55 16.06
N HIS A 5 -19.43 -12.62 16.63
CA HIS A 5 -18.29 -12.04 15.93
C HIS A 5 -17.46 -13.19 15.37
N PRO A 6 -17.06 -13.16 14.09
CA PRO A 6 -16.14 -14.17 13.57
C PRO A 6 -14.92 -14.19 14.49
N SER A 7 -14.63 -15.37 15.04
CA SER A 7 -13.47 -15.55 15.93
C SER A 7 -12.24 -15.02 15.23
N LEU A 8 -11.54 -14.08 15.87
CA LEU A 8 -10.23 -13.61 15.42
C LEU A 8 -9.35 -14.83 15.09
N HIS A 9 -8.54 -14.74 14.03
CA HIS A 9 -7.58 -15.79 13.71
C HIS A 9 -6.68 -16.03 14.93
N LYS A 10 -6.40 -17.29 15.30
CA LYS A 10 -5.67 -17.62 16.55
C LYS A 10 -4.31 -16.93 16.69
N ASP A 11 -3.70 -16.57 15.56
CA ASP A 11 -2.43 -15.84 15.51
C ASP A 11 -2.56 -14.35 15.90
N LEU A 12 -3.78 -13.80 15.90
CA LEU A 12 -4.09 -12.45 16.36
C LEU A 12 -4.36 -12.39 17.87
N ASP A 13 -4.84 -13.49 18.47
CA ASP A 13 -5.14 -13.58 19.92
C ASP A 13 -3.87 -13.56 20.80
N ASN A 14 -2.72 -13.94 20.23
CA ASN A 14 -1.42 -13.99 20.91
C ASN A 14 -0.37 -13.05 20.29
N PHE A 15 -0.81 -11.96 19.65
CA PHE A 15 0.06 -11.03 18.95
C PHE A 15 1.04 -10.33 19.91
N ASN A 16 2.22 -10.93 20.11
CA ASN A 16 3.33 -10.35 20.85
C ASN A 16 4.16 -9.53 19.86
N THR A 17 4.02 -8.22 19.94
CA THR A 17 4.28 -7.19 18.90
C THR A 17 5.70 -7.17 18.31
N TYR A 18 6.69 -7.75 18.99
CA TYR A 18 8.09 -7.71 18.56
C TYR A 18 8.48 -8.83 17.57
N VAL A 19 7.77 -9.96 17.58
CA VAL A 19 8.12 -11.17 16.79
C VAL A 19 7.11 -11.43 15.66
N SER A 20 6.09 -10.59 15.55
CA SER A 20 4.83 -10.95 14.90
C SER A 20 4.60 -10.27 13.56
N PHE A 21 5.16 -9.07 13.29
CA PHE A 21 4.99 -8.45 11.97
C PHE A 21 5.66 -9.27 10.87
N ASP A 22 6.88 -9.76 11.03
CA ASP A 22 7.53 -10.63 10.01
C ASP A 22 6.82 -11.97 9.81
N LYS A 23 6.16 -12.49 10.86
CA LYS A 23 5.41 -13.76 10.78
C LYS A 23 4.06 -13.59 10.11
N LEU A 24 3.40 -12.45 10.32
CA LEU A 24 2.09 -12.13 9.73
C LEU A 24 2.22 -11.49 8.35
N ILE A 25 3.26 -10.69 8.16
CA ILE A 25 3.52 -9.91 6.96
C ILE A 25 4.80 -10.47 6.37
N GLY A 26 4.62 -11.24 5.29
CA GLY A 26 5.71 -11.80 4.50
C GLY A 26 6.63 -10.74 3.90
N SER A 27 7.47 -11.13 2.96
CA SER A 27 8.37 -10.20 2.27
C SER A 27 7.63 -9.06 1.55
N GLU A 28 8.37 -8.03 1.14
CA GLU A 28 7.80 -6.91 0.39
C GLU A 28 7.13 -7.41 -0.90
N ASP A 29 7.77 -8.35 -1.60
CA ASP A 29 7.23 -8.93 -2.84
C ASP A 29 5.98 -9.80 -2.58
N GLN A 30 5.94 -10.54 -1.47
CA GLN A 30 4.74 -11.28 -1.05
C GLN A 30 3.60 -10.32 -0.71
N THR A 31 3.89 -9.21 -0.03
CA THR A 31 2.91 -8.19 0.31
C THR A 31 2.36 -7.51 -0.94
N ILE A 32 3.22 -7.16 -1.90
CA ILE A 32 2.80 -6.62 -3.20
C ILE A 32 1.91 -7.63 -3.92
N SER A 33 2.31 -8.90 -3.99
CA SER A 33 1.53 -9.96 -4.64
C SER A 33 0.13 -10.09 -4.02
N PHE A 34 0.04 -10.07 -2.70
CA PHE A 34 -1.26 -10.07 -2.00
C PHE A 34 -2.11 -8.84 -2.34
N LEU A 35 -1.52 -7.63 -2.32
CA LEU A 35 -2.24 -6.40 -2.64
C LEU A 35 -2.71 -6.35 -4.11
N GLU A 36 -1.95 -6.96 -5.02
CA GLU A 36 -2.36 -7.16 -6.43
C GLU A 36 -3.55 -8.13 -6.53
N GLU A 37 -3.50 -9.25 -5.81
CA GLU A 37 -4.55 -10.28 -5.81
C GLU A 37 -5.91 -9.73 -5.33
N ILE A 38 -5.91 -8.92 -4.28
CA ILE A 38 -7.13 -8.30 -3.75
C ILE A 38 -7.53 -7.00 -4.49
N GLY A 39 -6.77 -6.61 -5.51
CA GLY A 39 -7.07 -5.45 -6.37
C GLY A 39 -6.87 -4.08 -5.72
N LEU A 40 -6.08 -3.98 -4.64
CA LEU A 40 -5.74 -2.69 -4.01
C LEU A 40 -4.64 -1.93 -4.77
N ILE A 41 -3.80 -2.65 -5.50
CA ILE A 41 -2.86 -2.09 -6.47
C ILE A 41 -3.01 -2.85 -7.80
N PRO A 42 -2.74 -2.20 -8.93
CA PRO A 42 -2.78 -2.89 -10.21
C PRO A 42 -1.62 -3.89 -10.31
N SER A 43 -1.90 -5.08 -10.84
CA SER A 43 -0.84 -6.02 -11.14
C SER A 43 0.03 -5.52 -12.29
N ARG A 44 1.32 -5.81 -12.23
CA ARG A 44 2.25 -5.60 -13.35
C ARG A 44 1.77 -6.24 -14.65
N ASN A 45 1.06 -7.36 -14.55
CA ASN A 45 0.54 -8.12 -15.69
C ASN A 45 -0.92 -7.77 -16.05
N SER A 46 -1.50 -6.76 -15.38
CA SER A 46 -2.85 -6.29 -15.69
C SER A 46 -2.91 -5.61 -17.06
N THR A 47 -4.13 -5.49 -17.61
CA THR A 47 -4.36 -4.74 -18.85
C THR A 47 -3.91 -3.28 -18.68
N PRO A 48 -2.90 -2.81 -19.43
CA PRO A 48 -2.39 -1.46 -19.27
C PRO A 48 -3.45 -0.40 -19.64
N PRO A 49 -3.45 0.76 -18.99
CA PRO A 49 -4.29 1.88 -19.40
C PRO A 49 -3.96 2.33 -20.83
N LEU A 50 -4.94 2.93 -21.50
CA LEU A 50 -4.76 3.50 -22.82
C LEU A 50 -4.17 4.91 -22.74
N CYS A 51 -3.26 5.21 -23.66
CA CYS A 51 -2.78 6.57 -23.92
C CYS A 51 -2.52 6.74 -25.41
N CYS A 52 -3.10 7.76 -26.02
CA CYS A 52 -3.07 7.96 -27.47
C CYS A 52 -3.65 6.74 -28.22
N ASP A 53 -4.77 6.22 -27.72
CA ASP A 53 -5.51 5.05 -28.25
C ASP A 53 -4.68 3.76 -28.36
N LEU A 54 -3.55 3.71 -27.66
CA LEU A 54 -2.67 2.56 -27.58
C LEU A 54 -2.48 2.12 -26.12
N PRO A 55 -2.41 0.82 -25.84
CA PRO A 55 -1.98 0.34 -24.53
C PRO A 55 -0.60 0.90 -24.18
N MET A 56 -0.48 1.42 -22.96
CA MET A 56 0.81 1.86 -22.44
C MET A 56 1.75 0.65 -22.22
N SER A 57 3.05 0.87 -22.37
CA SER A 57 4.07 -0.14 -22.08
C SER A 57 4.45 -0.13 -20.61
N VAL A 58 4.65 -1.31 -20.02
CA VAL A 58 5.22 -1.45 -18.67
C VAL A 58 6.74 -1.28 -18.76
N GLU A 59 7.30 -0.38 -17.95
CA GLU A 59 8.76 -0.16 -17.85
C GLU A 59 9.24 -0.33 -16.41
N ASN A 60 10.44 -0.90 -16.24
CA ASN A 60 11.10 -0.96 -14.93
C ASN A 60 11.51 0.44 -14.46
N CYS A 61 11.32 0.71 -13.17
CA CYS A 61 11.66 1.98 -12.55
C CYS A 61 11.98 1.78 -11.06
N ALA A 62 13.25 1.49 -10.74
CA ALA A 62 13.69 1.13 -9.38
C ALA A 62 13.43 2.22 -8.33
N VAL A 63 13.30 3.49 -8.75
CA VAL A 63 13.01 4.62 -7.86
C VAL A 63 11.53 4.68 -7.43
N LYS A 64 10.64 3.92 -8.07
CA LYS A 64 9.22 3.86 -7.70
C LYS A 64 8.97 2.70 -6.76
N LYS A 65 7.97 2.85 -5.88
CA LYS A 65 7.64 1.88 -4.83
C LYS A 65 7.34 0.49 -5.39
N LEU A 66 6.59 0.42 -6.49
CA LEU A 66 6.30 -0.83 -7.21
C LEU A 66 7.44 -1.28 -8.13
N LYS A 67 8.53 -0.51 -8.25
CA LYS A 67 9.68 -0.77 -9.13
C LYS A 67 9.34 -0.80 -10.63
N TRP A 68 8.16 -0.32 -11.03
CA TRP A 68 7.73 -0.20 -12.42
C TRP A 68 6.73 0.95 -12.64
N ILE A 69 6.53 1.35 -13.90
CA ILE A 69 5.61 2.40 -14.35
C ILE A 69 4.93 2.00 -15.67
N TRP A 70 3.80 2.63 -16.00
CA TRP A 70 3.28 2.64 -17.37
C TRP A 70 3.80 3.86 -18.13
N ARG A 71 4.29 3.66 -19.35
CA ARG A 71 4.70 4.74 -20.25
C ARG A 71 3.92 4.69 -21.56
N CYS A 72 3.58 5.86 -22.12
CA CYS A 72 2.97 5.92 -23.45
C CYS A 72 3.89 5.28 -24.50
N ALA A 73 3.32 4.33 -25.26
CA ALA A 73 4.02 3.58 -26.30
C ALA A 73 4.39 4.43 -27.54
N THR A 74 3.82 5.63 -27.70
CA THR A 74 4.14 6.53 -28.83
C THR A 74 5.50 7.23 -28.70
N LYS A 75 6.24 7.00 -27.60
CA LYS A 75 7.62 7.44 -27.44
C LYS A 75 8.49 6.84 -28.55
N GLY A 76 8.79 7.64 -29.57
CA GLY A 76 9.68 7.26 -30.68
C GLY A 76 9.02 6.96 -32.02
N SER A 77 7.69 7.10 -32.15
CA SER A 77 7.04 6.93 -33.47
C SER A 77 7.40 8.12 -34.38
N LYS A 78 8.30 7.90 -35.34
CA LYS A 78 8.70 8.87 -36.37
C LYS A 78 7.62 9.08 -37.44
N LYS A 79 6.33 8.93 -37.11
CA LYS A 79 5.27 9.31 -38.04
C LYS A 79 5.23 10.84 -38.12
N LYS A 80 5.58 11.39 -39.30
CA LYS A 80 5.48 12.81 -39.64
C LYS A 80 4.12 13.33 -39.15
N GLY A 81 4.12 14.26 -38.19
CA GLY A 81 2.92 14.93 -37.68
C GLY A 81 2.38 14.44 -36.33
N SER A 82 2.84 13.31 -35.77
CA SER A 82 2.39 12.89 -34.43
C SER A 82 3.23 13.54 -33.32
N LYS A 83 2.60 14.27 -32.39
CA LYS A 83 3.29 14.79 -31.20
C LYS A 83 3.73 13.62 -30.34
N SER A 84 5.02 13.53 -30.02
CA SER A 84 5.54 12.51 -29.11
C SER A 84 4.88 12.64 -27.73
N CYS A 85 4.08 11.66 -27.31
CA CYS A 85 3.50 11.68 -25.96
C CYS A 85 4.51 11.11 -24.96
N ARG A 86 4.79 11.86 -23.90
CA ARG A 86 5.73 11.49 -22.84
C ARG A 86 5.04 11.10 -21.54
N LYS A 87 3.73 10.83 -21.58
CA LYS A 87 2.94 10.50 -20.40
C LYS A 87 3.50 9.25 -19.72
N ILE A 88 3.66 9.36 -18.40
CA ILE A 88 4.04 8.30 -17.48
C ILE A 88 2.94 8.22 -16.43
N ILE A 89 2.57 7.02 -16.05
CA ILE A 89 1.69 6.77 -14.90
C ILE A 89 2.48 5.92 -13.91
N ASN A 90 2.65 6.44 -12.70
CA ASN A 90 3.09 5.65 -11.56
C ASN A 90 1.85 5.00 -10.93
N PRO A 91 1.74 3.67 -10.89
CA PRO A 91 0.51 3.02 -10.44
C PRO A 91 0.18 3.26 -8.97
N SER A 92 1.15 3.63 -8.14
CA SER A 92 0.90 4.00 -6.74
C SER A 92 0.62 5.49 -6.53
N GLN A 93 0.74 6.33 -7.56
CA GLN A 93 0.58 7.78 -7.40
C GLN A 93 -0.87 8.16 -7.09
N ASN A 94 -1.06 9.10 -6.16
CA ASN A 94 -2.36 9.52 -5.63
C ASN A 94 -3.18 8.36 -5.03
N THR A 95 -2.51 7.32 -4.55
CA THR A 95 -3.15 6.22 -3.82
C THR A 95 -2.73 6.26 -2.36
N PHE A 96 -3.36 5.44 -1.52
CA PHE A 96 -2.92 5.16 -0.15
C PHE A 96 -1.45 4.69 -0.07
N PHE A 97 -0.89 4.19 -1.18
CA PHE A 97 0.49 3.71 -1.28
C PHE A 97 1.44 4.70 -1.97
N ASP A 98 1.05 5.96 -2.20
CA ASP A 98 1.90 6.92 -2.90
C ASP A 98 3.20 7.21 -2.14
N GLY A 99 4.32 6.83 -2.75
CA GLY A 99 5.67 6.95 -2.20
C GLY A 99 6.40 8.24 -2.56
N ASN A 100 5.81 9.16 -3.33
CA ASN A 100 6.50 10.42 -3.66
C ASN A 100 6.74 11.31 -2.42
N LEU A 101 5.97 11.11 -1.35
CA LEU A 101 6.13 11.78 -0.04
C LEU A 101 6.30 10.79 1.12
N CYS A 102 6.11 9.49 0.86
CA CYS A 102 5.98 8.48 1.90
C CYS A 102 7.19 7.54 1.91
N ARG A 103 7.93 7.55 3.02
CA ARG A 103 9.08 6.64 3.24
C ARG A 103 8.68 5.27 3.78
N ILE A 104 7.38 4.99 3.92
CA ILE A 104 6.93 3.69 4.42
C ILE A 104 6.77 2.68 3.27
N SER A 105 7.13 1.42 3.50
CA SER A 105 7.01 0.28 2.60
C SER A 105 5.57 -0.23 2.52
N PHE A 106 5.28 -1.18 1.62
CA PHE A 106 3.98 -1.85 1.60
C PHE A 106 3.77 -2.69 2.86
N ARG A 107 4.82 -3.35 3.36
CA ARG A 107 4.78 -4.10 4.61
C ARG A 107 4.41 -3.23 5.81
N GLU A 108 5.07 -2.08 5.96
CA GLU A 108 4.79 -1.13 7.04
C GLU A 108 3.36 -0.57 6.95
N THR A 109 2.88 -0.33 5.73
CA THR A 109 1.49 0.09 5.50
C THR A 109 0.52 -0.97 6.02
N LEU A 110 0.74 -2.24 5.70
CA LEU A 110 -0.13 -3.34 6.15
C LEU A 110 -0.04 -3.54 7.67
N ALA A 111 1.14 -3.39 8.26
CA ALA A 111 1.35 -3.44 9.70
C ALA A 111 0.52 -2.40 10.44
N ILE A 112 0.50 -1.15 9.94
CA ILE A 112 -0.34 -0.08 10.49
C ILE A 112 -1.82 -0.46 10.44
N VAL A 113 -2.29 -0.98 9.30
CA VAL A 113 -3.69 -1.39 9.12
C VAL A 113 -4.06 -2.52 10.07
N ILE A 114 -3.22 -3.55 10.19
CA ILE A 114 -3.45 -4.68 11.13
C ILE A 114 -3.51 -4.16 12.56
N SER A 115 -2.52 -3.36 12.97
CA SER A 115 -2.47 -2.76 14.31
C SER A 115 -3.72 -1.93 14.62
N PHE A 116 -4.22 -1.17 13.65
CA PHE A 116 -5.46 -0.44 13.78
C PHE A 116 -6.67 -1.37 13.98
N VAL A 117 -6.79 -2.43 13.17
CA VAL A 117 -7.89 -3.40 13.22
C VAL A 117 -7.94 -4.13 14.57
N ILE A 118 -6.79 -4.48 15.14
CA ILE A 118 -6.73 -5.14 16.46
C ILE A 118 -6.83 -4.15 17.64
N GLY A 119 -6.96 -2.85 17.36
CA GLY A 119 -7.20 -1.82 18.38
C GLY A 119 -5.98 -1.43 19.20
N MET A 120 -4.77 -1.55 18.64
CA MET A 120 -3.55 -1.09 19.32
C MET A 120 -3.53 0.42 19.51
N LYS A 121 -2.92 0.88 20.61
CA LYS A 121 -2.68 2.32 20.82
C LYS A 121 -1.61 2.80 19.86
N PHE A 122 -1.84 3.98 19.29
CA PHE A 122 -0.91 4.60 18.34
C PHE A 122 0.54 4.68 18.87
N SER A 123 0.74 5.01 20.15
CA SER A 123 2.06 5.05 20.78
C SER A 123 2.81 3.73 20.61
N ASP A 124 2.11 2.62 20.83
CA ASP A 124 2.67 1.28 20.80
C ASP A 124 2.93 0.87 19.34
N VAL A 125 2.01 1.23 18.43
CA VAL A 125 2.20 1.02 16.98
C VAL A 125 3.47 1.71 16.49
N TYR A 126 3.64 2.99 16.82
CA TYR A 126 4.83 3.74 16.43
C TYR A 126 6.11 3.13 17.00
N SER A 127 6.15 2.84 18.31
CA SER A 127 7.33 2.24 18.94
C SER A 127 7.70 0.88 18.34
N ASN A 128 6.71 0.03 18.05
CA ASN A 128 6.96 -1.29 17.47
C ASN A 128 7.42 -1.20 16.00
N LEU A 129 6.79 -0.35 15.19
CA LEU A 129 7.21 -0.14 13.80
C LEU A 129 8.60 0.47 13.71
N GLN A 130 8.91 1.44 14.58
CA GLN A 130 10.24 2.04 14.67
C GLN A 130 11.30 0.98 14.99
N ALA A 131 11.04 0.14 15.99
CA ALA A 131 11.95 -0.95 16.35
C ALA A 131 12.12 -1.97 15.22
N TRP A 132 11.03 -2.32 14.54
CA TRP A 132 11.05 -3.27 13.43
C TRP A 132 11.85 -2.73 12.23
N ARG A 133 11.60 -1.48 11.83
CA ARG A 133 12.34 -0.83 10.75
C ARG A 133 13.83 -0.69 11.07
N TYR A 134 14.15 -0.28 12.29
CA TYR A 134 15.53 -0.17 12.74
C TYR A 134 16.28 -1.51 12.69
N HIS A 135 15.58 -2.62 12.96
CA HIS A 135 16.16 -3.97 12.83
C HIS A 135 16.34 -4.40 11.37
N ASP A 136 15.49 -3.94 10.44
CA ASP A 136 15.53 -4.34 9.03
C ASP A 136 16.60 -3.57 8.24
N ASP A 137 16.56 -2.22 8.28
CA ASP A 137 17.42 -1.38 7.44
C ASP A 137 18.18 -0.28 8.22
N GLY A 138 18.01 -0.21 9.55
CA GLY A 138 18.66 0.78 10.41
C GLY A 138 18.14 2.21 10.23
N SER A 139 17.08 2.42 9.45
CA SER A 139 16.52 3.75 9.21
C SER A 139 15.39 4.10 10.18
N GLU A 140 15.15 5.40 10.35
CA GLU A 140 14.09 5.91 11.21
C GLU A 140 12.77 6.11 10.47
N LEU A 141 11.68 5.77 11.14
CA LEU A 141 10.32 5.99 10.69
C LEU A 141 9.83 7.35 11.18
N SER A 142 9.25 8.15 10.29
CA SER A 142 8.68 9.45 10.65
C SER A 142 7.40 9.28 11.47
N TYR A 143 7.41 9.78 12.72
CA TYR A 143 6.22 9.82 13.58
C TYR A 143 4.99 10.40 12.89
N ASN A 144 5.15 11.55 12.23
CA ASN A 144 4.06 12.23 11.53
C ASN A 144 3.49 11.34 10.42
N THR A 145 4.36 10.63 9.69
CA THR A 145 3.93 9.73 8.63
C THR A 145 3.11 8.56 9.19
N VAL A 146 3.51 7.96 10.31
CA VAL A 146 2.68 6.91 10.95
C VAL A 146 1.36 7.49 11.44
N CYS A 147 1.38 8.68 12.02
CA CYS A 147 0.20 9.38 12.52
C CYS A 147 -0.82 9.64 11.40
N ASP A 148 -0.36 10.09 10.24
CA ASP A 148 -1.20 10.34 9.07
C ASP A 148 -1.89 9.05 8.59
N TYR A 149 -1.14 7.95 8.48
CA TYR A 149 -1.70 6.65 8.08
C TYR A 149 -2.70 6.10 9.10
N PHE A 150 -2.38 6.23 10.38
CA PHE A 150 -3.26 5.77 11.46
C PHE A 150 -4.55 6.62 11.52
N SER A 151 -4.44 7.93 11.31
CA SER A 151 -5.57 8.85 11.24
C SER A 151 -6.45 8.56 10.03
N TYR A 152 -5.84 8.27 8.88
CA TYR A 152 -6.57 7.83 7.68
C TYR A 152 -7.39 6.56 7.95
N CYS A 153 -6.82 5.57 8.63
CA CYS A 153 -7.56 4.36 9.00
C CYS A 153 -8.79 4.67 9.89
N ARG A 154 -8.64 5.58 10.86
CA ARG A 154 -9.75 6.05 11.72
C ARG A 154 -10.85 6.74 10.91
N GLU A 155 -10.48 7.61 9.99
CA GLU A 155 -11.42 8.35 9.14
C GLU A 155 -12.25 7.38 8.28
N ILE A 156 -11.58 6.45 7.59
CA ILE A 156 -12.26 5.44 6.77
C ILE A 156 -13.19 4.56 7.61
N ALA A 157 -12.76 4.11 8.79
CA ALA A 157 -13.59 3.31 9.67
C ALA A 157 -14.86 4.06 10.10
N GLU A 158 -14.76 5.36 10.38
CA GLU A 158 -15.90 6.20 10.73
C GLU A 158 -16.85 6.39 9.55
N ILE A 159 -16.33 6.64 8.34
CA ILE A 159 -17.15 6.72 7.12
C ILE A 159 -17.93 5.42 6.92
N VAL A 160 -17.27 4.26 7.02
CA VAL A 160 -17.92 2.95 6.86
C VAL A 160 -19.00 2.73 7.92
N ARG A 161 -18.72 3.09 9.18
CA ARG A 161 -19.68 3.00 10.29
C ARG A 161 -20.93 3.84 10.03
N LEU A 162 -20.76 5.08 9.56
CA LEU A 162 -21.85 6.00 9.26
C LEU A 162 -22.74 5.49 8.11
N HIS A 163 -22.17 4.79 7.13
CA HIS A 163 -22.93 4.23 6.01
C HIS A 163 -23.67 2.94 6.40
N ARG A 164 -23.07 2.08 7.24
CA ARG A 164 -23.74 0.87 7.75
C ARG A 164 -24.98 1.17 8.59
N ASN A 165 -25.00 2.28 9.33
CA ASN A 165 -26.14 2.65 10.17
C ASN A 165 -27.28 3.31 9.40
N LYS A 166 -27.12 3.55 8.08
CA LYS A 166 -28.15 4.13 7.21
C LYS A 166 -28.91 3.10 6.35
N THR A 167 -28.50 1.83 6.41
CA THR A 167 -29.14 0.67 5.77
C THR A 167 -29.84 -0.18 6.81
#